data_AF-A0A9N7RJ00-F1
#
_entry.id   AF-A0A9N7RJ00-F1
#
_cell.length_a   1.000
_cell.length_b   1.000
_cell.length_c   1.000
_cell.angle_alpha   90.00
_cell.angle_beta   90.00
_cell.angle_gamma   90.00
#
_symmetry.space_group_name_H-M   'P 1'
#
loop_
_entity.id
_entity.type
_entity.pdbx_description
1 polymer ?
#
loop_
_entity_poly.entity_id
_entity_poly.type
_entity_poly.pdbx_seq_one_letter_code
_entity_poly.pdbx_strand_id
1 'polypeptide(L)'
;EEQMLTITRSEMQRMIAEAVAAQIKQTPVEQPRVEQLRIEQARIEQPQNEQQPPEREQQAQSHERQNMRVYEEESSVRTVNPQAKNDTLEQLLAQVRDLQARVEGRKTGSSRGHPFSQHILDVDLPQGFRELNIWYDGSTKPSRHLRSFENMAVLHRYNDPVQCRAFMTTLRGPAQD
;
A
#
# COMPACT_ATOMS: atom_id res chain seq x y z
N GLU A 1 2.21 7.30 -64.55
CA GLU A 1 3.40 6.83 -63.81
C GLU A 1 3.30 7.34 -62.38
N GLU A 2 2.95 6.47 -61.43
CA GLU A 2 2.85 6.81 -60.01
C GLU A 2 4.22 6.58 -59.36
N GLN A 3 4.92 7.66 -59.02
CA GLN A 3 6.17 7.58 -58.27
C GLN A 3 5.84 7.30 -56.80
N MET A 4 5.96 6.05 -56.36
CA MET A 4 5.91 5.71 -54.94
C MET A 4 7.10 6.34 -54.22
N LEU A 5 6.84 7.38 -53.42
CA LEU A 5 7.81 7.98 -52.50
C LEU A 5 8.18 6.97 -51.41
N THR A 6 9.29 6.25 -51.61
CA THR A 6 9.88 5.38 -50.60
C THR A 6 10.70 6.22 -49.62
N ILE A 7 10.18 6.38 -48.39
CA ILE A 7 10.92 7.03 -47.30
C ILE A 7 12.17 6.18 -47.02
N THR A 8 13.34 6.79 -47.20
CA THR A 8 14.62 6.12 -46.98
C THR A 8 14.91 5.96 -45.49
N ARG A 9 15.73 4.96 -45.15
CA ARG A 9 16.14 4.70 -43.76
C ARG A 9 16.74 5.94 -43.07
N SER A 10 17.49 6.75 -43.81
CA SER A 10 18.10 7.98 -43.30
C SER A 10 17.06 9.05 -42.98
N GLU A 11 16.00 9.17 -43.78
CA GLU A 11 14.91 10.11 -43.52
C GLU A 11 14.08 9.67 -42.29
N MET A 12 13.82 8.37 -42.17
CA MET A 12 13.16 7.82 -40.98
C MET A 12 13.99 8.03 -39.71
N GLN A 13 15.32 7.83 -39.78
CA GLN A 13 16.22 8.11 -38.66
C GLN A 13 16.25 9.59 -38.29
N ARG A 14 16.17 10.50 -39.28
CA ARG A 14 16.14 11.94 -39.01
C ARG A 14 14.86 12.36 -38.30
N MET A 15 13.70 11.85 -38.74
CA MET A 15 12.42 12.11 -38.06
C MET A 15 12.40 11.58 -36.62
N ILE A 16 12.97 10.39 -36.39
CA ILE A 16 13.06 9.82 -35.04
C ILE A 16 13.98 10.66 -34.16
N ALA A 17 15.16 11.06 -34.67
CA ALA A 17 16.10 11.89 -33.92
C ALA A 17 15.50 13.26 -33.57
N GLU A 18 14.75 13.85 -34.51
CA GLU A 18 14.05 15.13 -34.30
C GLU A 18 12.90 15.00 -33.29
N ALA A 19 12.11 13.92 -33.35
CA ALA A 19 11.06 13.63 -32.40
C ALA A 19 11.61 13.41 -30.97
N VAL A 20 12.73 12.70 -30.83
CA VAL A 20 13.40 12.50 -29.54
C VAL A 20 13.96 13.84 -29.00
N ALA A 21 14.59 14.65 -29.85
CA ALA A 21 15.10 15.96 -29.44
C ALA A 21 13.97 16.94 -29.05
N ALA A 22 12.81 16.86 -29.70
CA ALA A 22 11.63 17.63 -29.33
C ALA A 22 11.07 17.21 -27.96
N GLN A 23 11.10 15.90 -27.64
CA GLN A 23 10.65 15.38 -26.36
C GLN A 23 11.56 15.80 -25.19
N ILE A 24 12.88 15.85 -25.40
CA ILE A 24 13.86 16.29 -24.40
C ILE A 24 13.69 17.78 -24.05
N LYS A 25 13.28 18.62 -25.01
CA LYS A 25 12.97 20.05 -24.76
C LYS A 25 11.67 20.26 -23.97
N GLN A 26 10.79 19.26 -23.90
CA GLN A 26 9.49 19.34 -23.22
C GLN A 26 9.50 18.80 -21.79
N THR A 27 10.51 18.04 -21.37
CA THR A 27 10.65 17.58 -19.98
C THR A 27 11.25 18.68 -19.11
N PRO A 28 10.55 19.19 -18.09
CA PRO A 28 11.15 20.08 -17.12
C PRO A 28 12.25 19.33 -16.38
N VAL A 29 13.44 19.90 -16.45
CA VAL A 29 14.65 19.45 -15.77
C VAL A 29 14.38 19.24 -14.27
N GLU A 30 14.62 18.03 -13.76
CA GLU A 30 14.51 17.62 -12.34
C GLU A 30 15.53 18.33 -11.40
N GLN A 31 15.97 19.54 -11.72
CA GLN A 31 16.85 20.33 -10.86
C GLN A 31 16.20 20.85 -9.56
N PRO A 32 14.90 21.22 -9.47
CA PRO A 32 14.39 21.80 -8.24
C PRO A 32 14.26 20.79 -7.10
N ARG A 33 14.11 19.49 -7.41
CA ARG A 33 13.93 18.44 -6.41
C ARG A 33 15.24 18.01 -5.77
N VAL A 34 16.32 17.96 -6.55
CA VAL A 34 17.65 17.60 -6.05
C VAL A 34 18.23 18.71 -5.17
N GLU A 35 17.99 19.98 -5.50
CA GLU A 35 18.41 21.12 -4.68
C GLU A 35 17.61 21.18 -3.35
N GLN A 36 16.30 20.93 -3.39
CA GLN A 36 15.47 20.86 -2.18
C GLN A 36 15.93 19.74 -1.23
N LEU A 37 16.27 18.56 -1.77
CA LEU A 37 16.79 17.46 -0.98
C LEU A 37 18.16 17.79 -0.34
N ARG A 38 19.00 18.58 -1.02
CA ARG A 38 20.28 19.05 -0.48
C ARG A 38 20.09 20.06 0.65
N ILE A 39 19.16 21.01 0.49
CA ILE A 39 18.84 22.02 1.51
C ILE A 39 18.24 21.36 2.75
N GLU A 40 17.41 20.33 2.57
CA GLU A 40 16.76 19.62 3.68
C GLU A 40 17.74 18.74 4.46
N GLN A 41 18.67 18.06 3.79
CA GLN A 41 19.73 17.31 4.47
C GLN A 41 20.69 18.23 5.25
N ALA A 42 21.05 19.40 4.69
CA ALA A 42 21.93 20.35 5.38
C ALA A 42 21.27 21.00 6.62
N ARG A 43 19.94 21.05 6.69
CA ARG A 43 19.20 21.58 7.85
C ARG A 43 19.15 20.59 9.02
N ILE A 44 19.22 19.29 8.75
CA ILE A 44 19.17 18.23 9.77
C ILE A 44 20.52 18.09 10.49
N GLU A 45 21.63 18.46 9.83
CA GLU A 45 22.99 18.29 10.34
C GLU A 45 23.55 19.51 11.11
N GLN A 46 22.82 20.63 11.21
CA GLN A 46 23.26 21.76 12.04
C GLN A 46 22.82 21.59 13.51
N PRO A 47 23.76 21.47 14.48
CA PRO A 47 23.41 21.55 15.89
C PRO A 47 23.16 23.02 16.24
N GLN A 48 21.90 23.44 16.25
CA GLN A 48 21.52 24.73 16.81
C GLN A 48 21.57 24.66 18.34
N ASN A 49 22.77 24.90 18.86
CA ASN A 49 23.00 25.16 20.26
C ASN A 49 22.66 26.63 20.59
N GLU A 50 21.85 26.80 21.63
CA GLU A 50 21.75 27.94 22.55
C GLU A 50 21.68 29.37 21.99
N GLN A 51 20.48 29.99 22.06
CA GLN A 51 20.30 31.34 22.61
C GLN A 51 18.81 31.72 22.81
N GLN A 52 18.47 31.98 24.09
CA GLN A 52 17.32 32.72 24.68
C GLN A 52 16.14 31.94 25.34
N PRO A 53 15.66 32.44 26.52
CA PRO A 53 15.41 31.66 27.75
C PRO A 53 13.94 31.84 28.28
N PRO A 54 13.68 31.92 29.60
CA PRO A 54 13.33 30.90 30.60
C PRO A 54 11.84 30.50 30.66
N GLU A 55 11.03 30.76 29.61
CA GLU A 55 9.57 30.56 29.71
C GLU A 55 9.13 29.09 29.71
N ARG A 56 9.88 28.22 29.02
CA ARG A 56 9.58 26.77 28.98
C ARG A 56 9.78 26.09 30.33
N GLU A 57 10.76 26.51 31.13
CA GLU A 57 10.96 25.95 32.47
C GLU A 57 9.88 26.40 33.44
N GLN A 58 9.37 27.63 33.32
CA GLN A 58 8.21 28.07 34.10
C GLN A 58 6.93 27.38 33.66
N GLN A 59 6.77 27.09 32.36
CA GLN A 59 5.64 26.29 31.84
C GLN A 59 5.73 24.82 32.22
N ALA A 60 6.92 24.24 32.26
CA ALA A 60 7.15 22.88 32.74
C ALA A 60 6.93 22.78 34.25
N GLN A 61 7.48 23.70 35.03
CA GLN A 61 7.27 23.76 36.48
C GLN A 61 5.82 24.08 36.85
N SER A 62 5.11 24.89 36.07
CA SER A 62 3.67 25.11 36.28
C SER A 62 2.86 23.86 35.91
N HIS A 63 3.17 23.17 34.82
CA HIS A 63 2.55 21.87 34.49
C HIS A 63 2.85 20.81 35.55
N GLU A 64 4.06 20.77 36.11
CA GLU A 64 4.44 19.85 37.19
C GLU A 64 3.79 20.23 38.53
N ARG A 65 3.63 21.51 38.85
CA ARG A 65 2.83 21.96 40.00
C ARG A 65 1.35 21.67 39.83
N GLN A 66 0.82 21.80 38.61
CA GLN A 66 -0.54 21.39 38.28
C GLN A 66 -0.69 19.87 38.42
N ASN A 67 0.29 19.09 37.96
CA ASN A 67 0.35 17.63 38.12
C ASN A 67 0.42 17.23 39.60
N MET A 68 1.33 17.82 40.40
CA MET A 68 1.43 17.58 41.84
C MET A 68 0.13 17.92 42.59
N ARG A 69 -0.59 18.97 42.19
CA ARG A 69 -1.91 19.26 42.76
C ARG A 69 -2.93 18.16 42.45
N VAL A 70 -2.89 17.54 41.26
CA VAL A 70 -3.74 16.39 40.95
C VAL A 70 -3.40 15.19 41.85
N TYR A 71 -2.11 14.94 42.12
CA TYR A 71 -1.69 13.82 43.00
C TYR A 71 -1.95 14.09 44.50
N GLU A 72 -1.88 15.33 44.97
CA GLU A 72 -2.22 15.68 46.35
C GLU A 72 -3.74 15.75 46.58
N GLU A 73 -4.52 16.20 45.58
CA GLU A 73 -5.99 16.24 45.66
C GLU A 73 -6.62 14.83 45.57
N GLU A 74 -5.96 13.85 44.92
CA GLU A 74 -6.33 12.43 45.01
C GLU A 74 -5.99 11.79 46.38
N SER A 75 -5.06 12.37 47.14
CA SER A 75 -4.71 11.91 48.49
C SER A 75 -5.56 12.53 49.60
N SER A 76 -6.34 13.58 49.29
CA SER A 76 -7.33 14.15 50.19
C SER A 76 -8.68 13.46 50.00
N VAL A 77 -8.88 12.39 50.78
CA VAL A 77 -10.17 11.72 51.11
C VAL A 77 -11.35 12.20 50.26
N ARG A 78 -11.45 11.68 49.04
CA ARG A 78 -12.74 11.49 48.37
C ARG A 78 -12.91 10.00 48.20
N THR A 79 -13.96 9.48 48.82
CA THR A 79 -14.45 8.12 48.63
C THR A 79 -14.76 7.91 47.14
N VAL A 80 -13.74 7.51 46.37
CA VAL A 80 -13.92 7.12 44.97
C VAL A 80 -14.69 5.81 44.99
N ASN A 81 -15.95 5.89 44.55
CA ASN A 81 -16.88 4.78 44.48
C ASN A 81 -16.20 3.57 43.80
N PRO A 82 -16.05 2.41 44.49
CA PRO A 82 -15.44 1.22 43.91
C PRO A 82 -16.11 0.79 42.60
N GLN A 83 -17.39 1.12 42.43
CA GLN A 83 -18.16 0.83 41.22
C GLN A 83 -17.60 1.52 39.98
N ALA A 84 -17.20 2.79 40.07
CA ALA A 84 -16.69 3.54 38.91
C ALA A 84 -15.33 2.99 38.41
N LYS A 85 -14.52 2.41 39.31
CA LYS A 85 -13.29 1.69 38.94
C LYS A 85 -13.57 0.36 38.25
N ASN A 86 -14.64 -0.33 38.66
CA ASN A 86 -15.07 -1.57 38.01
C ASN A 86 -15.64 -1.27 36.61
N ASP A 87 -16.45 -0.23 36.47
CA ASP A 87 -17.06 0.17 35.19
C ASP A 87 -15.99 0.55 34.16
N THR A 88 -14.95 1.28 34.60
CA THR A 88 -13.80 1.63 33.75
C THR A 88 -12.96 0.42 33.36
N LEU A 89 -12.76 -0.53 34.28
CA LEU A 89 -12.07 -1.79 33.99
C LEU A 89 -12.87 -2.65 33.00
N GLU A 90 -14.19 -2.77 33.17
CA GLU A 90 -15.06 -3.50 32.25
C GLU A 90 -15.05 -2.87 30.85
N GLN A 91 -15.08 -1.54 30.77
CA GLN A 91 -15.02 -0.82 29.50
C GLN A 91 -13.68 -1.05 28.78
N LEU A 92 -12.56 -1.06 29.51
CA LEU A 92 -11.24 -1.39 28.96
C LEU A 92 -11.18 -2.85 28.49
N LEU A 93 -11.71 -3.79 29.28
CA LEU A 93 -11.77 -5.20 28.88
C LEU A 93 -12.64 -5.42 27.62
N ALA A 94 -13.75 -4.70 27.50
CA ALA A 94 -14.60 -4.74 26.31
C ALA A 94 -13.88 -4.15 25.08
N GLN A 95 -13.14 -3.05 25.26
CA GLN A 95 -12.36 -2.45 24.18
C GLN A 95 -11.20 -3.35 23.73
N VAL A 96 -10.50 -3.99 24.68
CA VAL A 96 -9.45 -4.98 24.36
C VAL A 96 -10.05 -6.15 23.60
N ARG A 97 -11.23 -6.64 24.00
CA ARG A 97 -11.93 -7.72 23.30
C ARG A 97 -12.35 -7.32 21.88
N ASP A 98 -12.86 -6.11 21.67
CA ASP A 98 -13.19 -5.58 20.33
C ASP A 98 -11.94 -5.44 19.45
N LEU A 99 -10.86 -4.88 20.01
CA LEU A 99 -9.58 -4.76 19.30
C LEU A 99 -8.99 -6.13 18.97
N GLN A 100 -9.09 -7.10 19.89
CA GLN A 100 -8.71 -8.49 19.66
C GLN A 100 -9.58 -9.10 18.57
N ALA A 101 -10.90 -8.95 18.59
CA ALA A 101 -11.79 -9.47 17.55
C ALA A 101 -11.53 -8.84 16.17
N ARG A 102 -11.09 -7.57 16.11
CA ARG A 102 -10.72 -6.89 14.85
C ARG A 102 -9.33 -7.32 14.33
N VAL A 103 -8.39 -7.58 15.24
CA VAL A 103 -7.07 -8.12 14.90
C VAL A 103 -7.17 -9.61 14.54
N GLU A 104 -8.00 -10.36 15.24
CA GLU A 104 -8.32 -11.75 14.95
C GLU A 104 -9.15 -11.85 13.69
N GLY A 105 -10.13 -10.99 13.43
CA GLY A 105 -10.84 -10.93 12.14
C GLY A 105 -9.90 -10.69 10.95
N ARG A 106 -8.75 -10.02 11.16
CA ARG A 106 -7.66 -9.95 10.18
C ARG A 106 -6.78 -11.21 10.13
N LYS A 107 -6.68 -11.99 11.21
CA LYS A 107 -5.97 -13.28 11.26
C LYS A 107 -6.84 -14.48 10.85
N THR A 108 -8.16 -14.38 10.97
CA THR A 108 -9.17 -15.43 10.71
C THR A 108 -9.94 -15.18 9.42
N GLY A 109 -9.80 -13.99 8.81
CA GLY A 109 -10.02 -13.79 7.36
C GLY A 109 -8.96 -14.48 6.49
N SER A 110 -7.94 -15.10 7.10
CA SER A 110 -7.14 -16.11 6.44
C SER A 110 -7.89 -17.44 6.53
N SER A 111 -8.77 -17.67 5.56
CA SER A 111 -8.95 -19.03 5.06
C SER A 111 -7.59 -19.50 4.54
N ARG A 112 -6.77 -20.02 5.46
CA ARG A 112 -5.57 -20.84 5.25
C ARG A 112 -4.84 -20.59 3.92
N GLY A 113 -4.09 -19.49 3.84
CA GLY A 113 -2.93 -19.38 2.94
C GLY A 113 -3.19 -19.13 1.46
N HIS A 114 -4.42 -18.79 1.04
CA HIS A 114 -4.66 -18.32 -0.33
C HIS A 114 -4.99 -16.82 -0.37
N PRO A 115 -4.69 -16.11 -1.48
CA PRO A 115 -4.89 -14.66 -1.58
C PRO A 115 -6.35 -14.22 -1.81
N PHE A 116 -7.29 -15.16 -1.95
CA PHE A 116 -8.70 -14.85 -2.23
C PHE A 116 -9.57 -14.61 -1.01
N SER A 117 -10.65 -13.84 -1.19
CA SER A 117 -11.73 -13.72 -0.21
C SER A 117 -12.59 -14.98 -0.18
N GLN A 118 -13.32 -15.18 0.93
CA GLN A 118 -14.21 -16.33 1.10
C GLN A 118 -15.26 -16.43 -0.02
N HIS A 119 -15.80 -15.28 -0.48
CA HIS A 119 -16.74 -15.24 -1.60
C HIS A 119 -16.20 -15.89 -2.88
N ILE A 120 -14.90 -15.74 -3.17
CA ILE A 120 -14.28 -16.33 -4.36
C ILE A 120 -14.13 -17.86 -4.19
N LEU A 121 -13.87 -18.33 -2.97
CA LEU A 121 -13.70 -19.75 -2.68
C LEU A 121 -15.01 -20.53 -2.68
N ASP A 122 -16.07 -19.92 -2.15
CA ASP A 122 -17.36 -20.56 -1.92
C ASP A 122 -18.11 -20.80 -3.24
N VAL A 123 -17.66 -20.23 -4.35
CA VAL A 123 -18.25 -20.45 -5.67
C VAL A 123 -17.90 -21.85 -6.17
N ASP A 124 -18.94 -22.61 -6.50
CA ASP A 124 -18.81 -23.91 -7.16
C ASP A 124 -18.13 -23.77 -8.53
N LEU A 125 -17.19 -24.67 -8.80
CA LEU A 125 -16.58 -24.75 -10.12
C LEU A 125 -17.59 -25.32 -11.13
N PRO A 126 -17.63 -24.80 -12.38
CA PRO A 126 -18.51 -25.33 -13.43
C PRO A 126 -18.26 -26.83 -13.68
N GLN A 127 -19.32 -27.56 -14.03
CA GLN A 127 -19.22 -28.95 -14.41
C GLN A 127 -18.33 -29.09 -15.66
N GLY A 128 -17.21 -29.81 -15.54
CA GLY A 128 -16.22 -29.94 -16.63
C GLY A 128 -15.12 -28.87 -16.62
N PHE A 129 -14.88 -28.20 -15.48
CA PHE A 129 -13.70 -27.38 -15.26
C PHE A 129 -12.44 -28.15 -15.71
N ARG A 130 -11.66 -27.52 -16.59
CA ARG A 130 -10.43 -28.08 -17.14
C ARG A 130 -9.26 -27.15 -16.87
N GLU A 131 -8.11 -27.76 -16.64
CA GLU A 131 -6.85 -27.04 -16.56
C GLU A 131 -6.59 -26.31 -17.88
N LEU A 132 -6.16 -25.05 -17.76
CA LEU A 132 -5.83 -24.25 -18.92
C LEU A 132 -4.43 -24.64 -19.40
N ASN A 133 -4.27 -24.90 -20.70
CA ASN A 133 -2.98 -25.20 -21.30
C ASN A 133 -2.16 -23.92 -21.59
N ILE A 134 -2.08 -23.03 -20.61
CA ILE A 134 -1.30 -21.80 -20.63
C ILE A 134 -0.58 -21.65 -19.29
N TRP A 135 0.64 -21.14 -19.31
CA TRP A 135 1.40 -20.85 -18.11
C TRP A 135 2.21 -19.58 -18.24
N TYR A 136 2.55 -19.00 -17.09
CA TYR A 136 3.37 -17.82 -16.95
C TYR A 136 4.36 -18.04 -15.82
N ASP A 137 5.63 -18.06 -16.19
CA ASP A 137 6.79 -18.26 -15.31
C ASP A 137 7.58 -16.98 -15.06
N GLY A 138 7.09 -15.84 -15.57
CA GLY A 138 7.80 -14.56 -15.55
C GLY A 138 8.70 -14.30 -16.76
N SER A 139 8.93 -15.28 -17.63
CA SER A 139 9.84 -15.14 -18.78
C SER A 139 9.18 -14.54 -20.03
N THR A 140 7.86 -14.70 -20.17
CA THR A 140 7.10 -14.23 -21.32
C THR A 140 6.49 -12.84 -21.06
N LYS A 141 5.90 -12.22 -22.10
CA LYS A 141 5.25 -10.90 -21.94
C LYS A 141 3.97 -11.04 -21.09
N PRO A 142 3.84 -10.32 -19.95
CA PRO A 142 2.63 -10.40 -19.11
C PRO A 142 1.34 -10.10 -19.87
N SER A 143 1.37 -9.12 -20.77
CA SER A 143 0.23 -8.74 -21.59
C SER A 143 -0.22 -9.84 -22.58
N ARG A 144 0.71 -10.65 -23.09
CA ARG A 144 0.38 -11.81 -23.93
C ARG A 144 -0.29 -12.90 -23.10
N HIS A 145 0.23 -13.15 -21.90
CA HIS A 145 -0.36 -14.12 -20.98
C HIS A 145 -1.79 -13.73 -20.60
N LEU A 146 -2.00 -12.48 -20.16
CA LEU A 146 -3.32 -11.95 -19.82
C LEU A 146 -4.33 -12.11 -20.96
N ARG A 147 -3.98 -11.69 -22.18
CA ARG A 147 -4.87 -11.85 -23.34
C ARG A 147 -5.20 -13.32 -23.64
N SER A 148 -4.23 -14.20 -23.47
CA SER A 148 -4.45 -15.65 -23.69
C SER A 148 -5.40 -16.22 -22.62
N PHE A 149 -5.23 -15.79 -21.36
CA PHE A 149 -6.11 -16.16 -20.27
C PHE A 149 -7.53 -15.63 -20.47
N GLU A 150 -7.70 -14.36 -20.83
CA GLU A 150 -9.02 -13.75 -21.12
C GLU A 150 -9.77 -14.52 -22.20
N ASN A 151 -9.10 -14.88 -23.31
CA ASN A 151 -9.70 -15.69 -24.36
C ASN A 151 -10.17 -17.05 -23.84
N MET A 152 -9.36 -17.72 -23.01
CA MET A 152 -9.73 -19.00 -22.40
C MET A 152 -10.91 -18.85 -21.43
N ALA A 153 -10.92 -17.80 -20.61
CA ALA A 153 -12.00 -17.51 -19.68
C ALA A 153 -13.36 -17.33 -20.40
N VAL A 154 -13.36 -16.65 -21.56
CA VAL A 154 -14.54 -16.49 -22.41
C VAL A 154 -14.99 -17.84 -23.00
N LEU A 155 -14.06 -18.63 -23.53
CA LEU A 155 -14.38 -19.95 -24.12
C LEU A 155 -14.97 -20.93 -23.10
N HIS A 156 -14.44 -20.92 -21.88
CA HIS A 156 -14.93 -21.77 -20.80
C HIS A 156 -16.11 -21.16 -20.03
N ARG A 157 -16.53 -19.93 -20.38
CA ARG A 157 -17.64 -19.20 -19.75
C ARG A 157 -17.47 -19.08 -18.23
N TYR A 158 -16.25 -18.80 -17.79
CA TYR A 158 -15.96 -18.60 -16.37
C TYR A 158 -16.57 -17.29 -15.88
N ASN A 159 -17.22 -17.32 -14.72
CA ASN A 159 -17.60 -16.12 -13.97
C ASN A 159 -16.37 -15.55 -13.23
N ASP A 160 -16.44 -14.30 -12.79
CA ASP A 160 -15.28 -13.60 -12.22
C ASP A 160 -14.61 -14.37 -11.05
N PRO A 161 -15.35 -14.96 -10.09
CA PRO A 161 -14.75 -15.78 -9.04
C PRO A 161 -13.97 -16.99 -9.55
N VAL A 162 -14.52 -17.71 -10.55
CA VAL A 162 -13.86 -18.85 -11.17
C VAL A 162 -12.66 -18.39 -12.00
N GLN A 163 -12.74 -17.23 -12.67
CA GLN A 163 -11.61 -16.65 -13.39
C GLN A 163 -10.45 -16.34 -12.44
N CYS A 164 -10.71 -15.70 -11.29
CA CYS A 164 -9.67 -15.43 -10.29
C CYS A 164 -8.96 -16.74 -9.89
N ARG A 165 -9.72 -17.77 -9.53
CA ARG A 165 -9.17 -19.08 -9.15
C ARG A 165 -8.41 -19.75 -10.29
N ALA A 166 -8.94 -19.73 -11.50
CA ALA A 166 -8.30 -20.31 -12.68
C ALA A 166 -6.99 -19.58 -13.02
N PHE A 167 -6.92 -18.26 -12.87
CA PHE A 167 -5.72 -17.48 -13.16
C PHE A 167 -4.52 -17.89 -12.29
N MET A 168 -4.73 -18.14 -11.00
CA MET A 168 -3.65 -18.64 -10.14
C MET A 168 -3.04 -19.96 -10.64
N THR A 169 -3.85 -20.82 -11.27
CA THR A 169 -3.35 -22.11 -11.80
C THR A 169 -2.42 -21.96 -13.01
N THR A 170 -2.42 -20.78 -13.64
CA THR A 170 -1.55 -20.50 -14.79
C THR A 170 -0.21 -19.90 -14.40
N LEU A 171 -0.02 -19.50 -13.14
CA LEU A 171 1.29 -19.01 -12.66
C LEU A 171 2.20 -20.20 -12.33
N ARG A 172 3.50 -20.10 -12.61
CA ARG A 172 4.51 -21.14 -12.34
C ARG A 172 5.83 -20.52 -11.87
N GLY A 173 6.62 -21.28 -11.11
CA GLY A 173 7.97 -20.87 -10.72
C GLY A 173 7.99 -19.51 -9.99
N PRO A 174 8.93 -18.60 -10.30
CA PRO A 174 9.04 -17.31 -9.63
C PRO A 174 7.81 -16.40 -9.77
N ALA A 175 6.88 -16.70 -10.68
CA ALA A 175 5.63 -15.95 -10.81
C ALA A 175 4.57 -16.38 -9.78
N GLN A 176 4.81 -17.43 -8.99
CA GLN A 176 3.94 -17.87 -7.89
C GLN A 176 4.35 -17.30 -6.52
N ASP A 177 5.58 -16.78 -6.41
CA ASP A 177 6.21 -16.32 -5.16
C ASP A 177 5.94 -14.82 -4.85
#